data_AF-U1ZRQ1-F1
#
_entry.id   AF-U1ZRQ1-F1
#
_cell.length_a   1.000
_cell.length_b   1.000
_cell.length_c   1.000
_cell.angle_alpha   90.00
_cell.angle_beta   90.00
_cell.angle_gamma   90.00
#
_symmetry.space_group_name_H-M   'P 1'
#
loop_
_entity.id
_entity.type
_entity.pdbx_description
1 polymer ?
#
loop_
_entity_poly.entity_id
_entity_poly.type
_entity_poly.pdbx_seq_one_letter_code
_entity_poly.pdbx_strand_id
1 'polypeptide(L)' 'MLEGSLQDERGVYPAGSWLRYPAQFSHRPGSAEGCLVWCKTGHLAP' A
#
# COMPACT_ATOMS: atom_id res chain seq x y z
N MET A 1 1.57 -6.07 3.16
CA MET A 1 2.97 -5.69 3.42
C MET A 1 3.64 -6.95 3.85
N LEU A 2 4.64 -7.40 3.09
CA LEU A 2 5.35 -8.65 3.38
C LEU A 2 6.37 -8.40 4.51
N GLU A 3 7.09 -7.28 4.45
CA GLU A 3 8.08 -6.86 5.46
C GLU A 3 8.04 -5.33 5.64
N GLY A 4 8.45 -4.83 6.81
CA GLY A 4 8.49 -3.40 7.14
C GLY A 4 7.12 -2.74 7.27
N SER A 5 7.05 -1.42 7.10
CA SER A 5 5.81 -0.64 7.15
C SER A 5 5.68 0.34 5.99
N LEU A 6 4.48 0.46 5.44
CA LEU A 6 4.12 1.53 4.50
C LEU A 6 3.41 2.66 5.26
N GLN A 7 3.53 3.90 4.80
CA GLN A 7 2.74 5.02 5.29
C GLN A 7 2.16 5.84 4.14
N ASP A 8 0.98 6.40 4.34
CA ASP A 8 0.35 7.37 3.43
C ASP A 8 -0.37 8.46 4.24
N GLU A 9 -1.23 9.25 3.59
CA GLU A 9 -1.96 10.36 4.21
C GLU A 9 -2.96 9.91 5.29
N ARG A 10 -3.26 8.60 5.36
CA ARG A 10 -4.27 8.00 6.26
C ARG A 10 -3.65 7.25 7.43
N GLY A 11 -2.34 6.95 7.39
CA GLY A 11 -1.64 6.35 8.53
C GLY A 11 -0.50 5.42 8.14
N VAL A 12 -0.14 4.55 9.08
CA VAL A 12 0.96 3.58 8.96
C VAL A 12 0.40 2.16 8.93
N TYR A 13 0.90 1.36 8.01
CA TYR A 13 0.47 -0.01 7.74
C TYR A 13 1.66 -0.97 7.94
N PRO A 14 1.75 -1.66 9.09
CA PRO A 14 2.85 -2.57 9.40
C PRO A 14 2.78 -3.87 8.58
N ALA A 15 3.82 -4.70 8.69
CA ALA A 15 3.86 -6.04 8.10
C ALA A 15 2.61 -6.85 8.48
N GLY A 16 2.06 -7.58 7.50
CA GLY A 16 0.77 -8.25 7.62
C GLY A 16 -0.45 -7.41 7.18
N SER A 17 -0.31 -6.10 7.03
CA SER A 17 -1.40 -5.25 6.51
C SER A 17 -1.75 -5.61 5.06
N TRP A 18 -3.03 -5.61 4.72
CA TRP A 18 -3.51 -5.75 3.34
C TRP A 18 -4.33 -4.52 2.94
N LEU A 19 -3.93 -3.89 1.83
CA LEU A 19 -4.55 -2.67 1.34
C LEU A 19 -5.23 -2.95 0.01
N ARG A 20 -6.45 -2.42 -0.13
CA ARG A 20 -7.21 -2.45 -1.37
C ARG A 20 -7.73 -1.06 -1.67
N TYR A 21 -7.39 -0.58 -2.86
CA TYR A 21 -7.82 0.71 -3.35
C TYR A 21 -8.76 0.54 -4.54
N PRO A 22 -9.74 1.45 -4.74
CA PRO A 22 -10.59 1.44 -5.93
C PRO A 22 -9.76 1.73 -7.20
N ALA A 23 -10.34 1.42 -8.36
CA ALA A 23 -9.71 1.78 -9.63
C ALA A 23 -9.45 3.30 -9.70
N GLN A 24 -8.36 3.68 -10.36
CA GLN A 24 -7.94 5.08 -10.53
C GLN A 24 -7.61 5.83 -9.22
N PHE A 25 -7.56 5.12 -8.08
CA PHE A 25 -7.12 5.72 -6.83
C PHE A 25 -5.66 6.17 -6.90
N SER A 26 -5.40 7.37 -6.36
CA SER A 26 -4.06 7.95 -6.26
C SER A 26 -3.78 8.35 -4.82
N HIS A 27 -2.57 8.06 -4.37
CA HIS A 27 -2.02 8.43 -3.05
C HIS A 27 -0.50 8.53 -3.16
N ARG A 28 0.17 9.02 -2.12
CA ARG A 28 1.63 9.15 -2.05
C ARG A 28 2.21 8.22 -0.99
N PRO A 29 2.44 6.94 -1.32
CA PRO A 29 2.97 5.99 -0.36
C PRO A 29 4.44 6.25 -0.08
N GLY A 30 4.85 6.05 1.17
CA GLY A 30 6.23 6.13 1.62
C GLY A 30 6.57 5.05 2.64
N SER A 31 7.84 5.00 3.04
CA SER A 31 8.30 4.14 4.11
C SER A 31 9.55 4.74 4.74
N ALA A 32 9.52 4.97 6.05
CA ALA A 32 10.65 5.57 6.78
C ALA A 32 11.86 4.62 6.87
N GLU A 33 11.62 3.34 7.14
CA GLU A 33 12.67 2.31 7.32
C GLU A 33 12.78 1.34 6.13
N GLY A 34 11.95 1.51 5.10
CA GLY A 34 11.81 0.58 3.98
C GLY A 34 10.75 -0.50 4.24
N CYS A 35 10.20 -1.04 3.14
CA CYS A 35 9.22 -2.12 3.21
C CYS A 35 9.25 -2.98 1.93
N LEU A 36 8.81 -4.22 2.06
CA LEU A 36 8.56 -5.12 0.94
C LEU A 36 7.06 -5.27 0.73
N VAL A 37 6.61 -5.01 -0.49
CA VAL A 37 5.18 -5.00 -0.84
C VAL A 37 4.93 -5.90 -2.04
N TRP A 38 3.92 -6.77 -1.92
CA TRP A 38 3.32 -7.40 -3.09
C TRP A 38 2.23 -6.48 -3.64
N CYS A 39 2.28 -6.17 -4.93
CA CYS A 39 1.36 -5.27 -5.60
C CYS A 39 0.70 -5.94 -6.81
N LYS A 40 -0.61 -5.76 -6.96
CA LYS A 40 -1.39 -6.19 -8.13
C LYS A 40 -2.32 -5.07 -8.57
N THR A 41 -2.15 -4.60 -9.81
CA THR A 41 -2.94 -3.51 -10.41
C THR A 41 -3.77 -4.00 -11.61
N GLY A 42 -4.70 -3.18 -12.11
CA GLY A 42 -5.46 -3.46 -13.34
C GLY A 42 -6.59 -4.50 -13.28
N HIS A 43 -6.86 -5.11 -12.12
CA HIS A 43 -7.87 -6.17 -11.97
C HIS A 43 -9.24 -5.68 -11.48
N LEU A 44 -9.34 -4.42 -11.05
CA LEU A 44 -10.59 -3.81 -10.63
C LEU A 44 -11.19 -3.03 -11.80
N ALA A 45 -12.50 -3.17 -11.99
CA ALA A 45 -13.24 -2.38 -12.97
C ALA A 45 -13.20 -0.87 -12.61
N PRO A 46 -13.27 0.02 -13.61
CA PRO A 46 -13.45 1.47 -13.39
C PRO A 46 -14.65 1.79 -12.50
#